data_AF-A0A4R1MM93-F1
#
_entry.id   AF-A0A4R1MM93-F1
#
_cell.length_a   1.000
_cell.length_b   1.000
_cell.length_c   1.000
_cell.angle_alpha   90.00
_cell.angle_beta   90.00
_cell.angle_gamma   90.00
#
_symmetry.space_group_name_H-M   'P 1'
#
loop_
_entity.id
_entity.type
_entity.pdbx_description
1 polymer ?
#
loop_
_entity_poly.entity_id
_entity_poly.type
_entity_poly.pdbx_seq_one_letter_code
_entity_poly.pdbx_strand_id
1 'polypeptide(L)'
;MYKRKRKLAYKRLAFAFVLMLLIFSDVFNFSFFHWGVQNFKGYNNASNAYYVSVTVQQSHIYYNEEKISFDLFQEKLLSLDKKRVVIYLMDYGAYSDKFIKVHKFINDNGYKTVVSQKIPNISYRY
;
A
#
# COMPACT_ATOMS: atom_id res chain seq x y z
N MET A 1 6.36 56.39 -26.50
CA MET A 1 7.42 55.36 -26.43
C MET A 1 7.41 54.46 -25.16
N TYR A 2 6.79 54.88 -24.05
CA TYR A 2 6.76 54.11 -22.79
C TYR A 2 5.86 52.85 -22.76
N LYS A 3 4.78 52.80 -23.57
CA LYS A 3 3.86 51.65 -23.59
C LYS A 3 4.49 50.36 -24.13
N ARG A 4 5.42 50.45 -25.08
CA ARG A 4 6.14 49.27 -25.64
C ARG A 4 7.14 48.67 -24.64
N LYS A 5 7.86 49.50 -23.88
CA LYS A 5 8.81 49.03 -22.85
C LYS A 5 8.10 48.31 -21.69
N ARG A 6 6.93 48.80 -21.26
CA ARG A 6 6.10 48.11 -20.24
C ARG A 6 5.65 46.73 -20.70
N LYS A 7 5.14 46.59 -21.94
CA LYS A 7 4.73 45.28 -22.49
C LYS A 7 5.85 44.24 -22.50
N LEU A 8 7.09 44.65 -22.76
CA LEU A 8 8.25 43.75 -22.72
C LEU A 8 8.60 43.31 -21.29
N ALA A 9 8.51 44.23 -20.33
CA ALA A 9 8.75 43.93 -18.91
C ALA A 9 7.72 42.94 -18.35
N TYR A 10 6.42 43.10 -18.66
CA TYR A 10 5.38 42.16 -18.22
C TYR A 10 5.58 40.74 -18.76
N LYS A 11 6.04 40.60 -20.01
CA LYS A 11 6.35 39.28 -20.59
C LYS A 11 7.53 38.59 -19.88
N ARG A 12 8.57 39.34 -19.53
CA ARG A 12 9.72 38.81 -18.78
C ARG A 12 9.36 38.45 -17.34
N LEU A 13 8.50 39.25 -16.72
CA LEU A 13 7.97 38.97 -15.39
C LEU A 13 7.11 37.70 -15.38
N ALA A 14 6.25 37.52 -16.38
CA ALA A 14 5.45 36.31 -16.53
C ALA A 14 6.32 35.07 -16.73
N PHE A 15 7.39 35.17 -17.53
CA PHE A 15 8.33 34.06 -17.72
C PHE A 15 9.08 33.71 -16.44
N ALA A 16 9.54 34.72 -15.69
CA ALA A 16 10.18 34.51 -14.39
C ALA A 16 9.22 33.88 -13.36
N PHE A 17 7.94 34.27 -13.38
CA PHE A 17 6.92 33.71 -12.49
C PHE A 17 6.61 32.24 -12.81
N VAL A 18 6.50 31.89 -14.09
CA VAL A 18 6.33 30.50 -14.53
C VAL A 18 7.54 29.64 -14.20
N LEU A 19 8.75 30.17 -14.39
CA LEU A 19 9.98 29.45 -14.05
C LEU A 19 10.10 29.25 -12.53
N MET A 20 9.71 30.25 -11.73
CA MET A 20 9.66 30.13 -10.28
C MET A 20 8.64 29.06 -9.85
N LEU A 21 7.45 29.02 -10.44
CA LEU A 21 6.46 27.97 -10.16
C LEU A 21 6.97 26.55 -10.48
N LEU A 22 7.77 26.40 -11.54
CA LEU A 22 8.38 25.11 -11.91
C LEU A 22 9.52 24.70 -10.96
N ILE A 23 10.35 25.64 -10.50
CA ILE A 23 11.44 25.34 -9.56
C ILE A 23 10.87 25.01 -8.16
N PHE A 24 9.81 25.71 -7.76
CA PHE A 24 9.18 25.48 -6.46
C PHE A 24 8.15 24.34 -6.47
N SER A 25 7.79 23.75 -7.62
CA SER A 25 6.89 22.58 -7.65
C SER A 25 7.53 21.36 -6.97
N ASP A 26 8.84 21.20 -7.10
CA ASP A 26 9.59 20.13 -6.42
C ASP A 26 9.76 20.41 -4.91
N VAL A 27 9.89 21.69 -4.52
CA VAL A 27 10.07 22.08 -3.11
C VAL A 27 8.77 21.97 -2.31
N PHE A 28 7.60 22.18 -2.95
CA PHE A 28 6.30 22.16 -2.28
C PHE A 28 5.43 20.93 -2.57
N ASN A 29 5.90 19.97 -3.38
CA ASN A 29 5.14 18.76 -3.74
C ASN A 29 3.67 19.09 -4.12
N PHE A 30 3.47 20.17 -4.88
CA PHE A 30 2.15 20.63 -5.30
C PHE A 30 1.63 19.68 -6.38
N SER A 31 1.01 18.59 -5.96
CA SER A 31 0.17 17.76 -6.80
C SER A 31 -1.04 18.58 -7.26
N PHE A 32 -0.98 19.14 -8.47
CA PHE A 32 -2.15 19.72 -9.15
C PHE A 32 -3.24 18.66 -9.49
N PHE A 33 -3.13 17.43 -8.96
CA PHE A 33 -4.04 16.32 -9.19
C PHE A 33 -5.05 16.07 -8.05
N HIS A 34 -5.39 17.10 -7.26
CA HIS A 34 -6.44 16.99 -6.23
C HIS A 34 -7.64 17.94 -6.41
N TRP A 35 -7.71 18.67 -7.52
CA TRP A 35 -8.83 19.59 -7.83
C TRP A 35 -9.93 18.91 -8.68
N GLY A 36 -10.37 17.74 -8.24
CA GLY A 36 -11.42 16.97 -8.92
C GLY A 36 -12.19 15.96 -8.06
N VAL A 37 -11.92 15.86 -6.75
CA VAL A 37 -12.58 14.86 -5.89
C VAL A 37 -12.94 15.46 -4.53
N GLN A 38 -13.73 16.55 -4.51
CA GLN A 38 -14.32 17.07 -3.27
C GLN A 38 -15.83 16.83 -3.15
N ASN A 39 -16.44 16.05 -4.05
CA ASN A 39 -17.90 15.77 -4.01
C ASN A 39 -18.29 14.29 -4.03
N PHE A 40 -17.46 13.39 -3.49
CA PHE A 40 -17.98 12.10 -3.02
C PHE A 40 -18.29 12.19 -1.54
N LYS A 41 -19.52 12.61 -1.21
CA LYS A 41 -20.14 12.29 0.08
C LYS A 41 -20.40 10.78 0.09
N GLY A 42 -19.36 9.99 0.37
CA GLY A 42 -19.51 8.59 0.72
C GLY A 42 -20.20 8.51 2.06
N TYR A 43 -21.36 7.85 2.12
CA TYR A 43 -22.01 7.47 3.37
C TYR A 43 -20.99 6.72 4.24
N ASN A 44 -20.50 7.39 5.29
CA ASN A 44 -19.62 6.81 6.30
C ASN A 44 -20.45 5.86 7.18
N ASN A 45 -20.71 4.67 6.67
CA ASN A 45 -20.95 3.46 7.45
C ASN A 45 -19.77 2.49 7.28
N ALA A 46 -18.55 3.03 7.19
CA ALA A 46 -17.34 2.24 7.06
C ALA A 46 -16.94 1.71 8.44
N SER A 47 -17.48 0.55 8.79
CA SER A 47 -16.95 -0.26 9.88
C SER A 47 -15.46 -0.51 9.62
N ASN A 48 -14.57 -0.01 10.49
CA ASN A 48 -13.12 0.01 10.25
C ASN A 48 -12.58 -1.35 9.77
N ALA A 49 -11.75 -1.32 8.74
CA ALA A 49 -11.01 -2.49 8.28
C ALA A 49 -9.99 -2.91 9.36
N TYR A 50 -9.78 -4.21 9.50
CA TYR A 50 -8.82 -4.77 10.46
C TYR A 50 -7.87 -5.74 9.78
N TYR A 51 -6.69 -5.91 10.38
CA TYR A 51 -5.61 -6.71 9.81
C TYR A 51 -5.46 -8.01 10.58
N VAL A 52 -5.14 -9.07 9.85
CA VAL A 52 -4.76 -10.37 10.39
C VAL A 52 -3.38 -10.71 9.87
N SER A 53 -2.45 -11.03 10.77
CA SER A 53 -1.09 -11.43 10.41
C SER A 53 -1.01 -12.95 10.26
N VAL A 54 -0.56 -13.40 9.10
CA VAL A 54 -0.30 -14.81 8.82
C VAL A 54 1.16 -14.95 8.45
N THR A 55 1.95 -15.61 9.27
CA THR A 55 3.36 -15.86 9.00
C THR A 55 3.58 -17.34 8.70
N VAL A 56 4.18 -17.65 7.56
CA VAL A 56 4.53 -19.02 7.18
C VAL A 56 6.03 -19.19 7.25
N GLN A 57 6.46 -20.14 8.08
CA GLN A 57 7.82 -20.67 8.11
C GLN A 57 7.81 -22.07 7.47
N GLN A 58 8.98 -22.62 7.13
CA GLN A 58 9.11 -23.90 6.41
C GLN A 58 8.15 -25.01 6.91
N SER A 59 8.01 -25.17 8.22
CA SER A 59 7.18 -26.21 8.83
C SER A 59 5.99 -25.69 9.64
N HIS A 60 5.83 -24.38 9.83
CA HIS A 60 4.88 -23.81 10.78
C HIS A 60 4.07 -22.66 10.20
N ILE A 61 2.82 -22.54 10.65
CA ILE A 61 1.93 -21.42 10.34
C ILE A 61 1.67 -20.70 11.65
N TYR A 62 1.82 -19.39 11.63
CA TYR A 62 1.50 -18.52 12.75
C TYR A 62 0.37 -17.58 12.34
N TYR A 63 -0.67 -17.50 13.16
CA TYR A 63 -1.80 -16.60 13.00
C TYR A 63 -1.80 -15.63 14.19
N ASN A 64 -1.60 -14.34 13.92
CA ASN A 64 -1.41 -13.32 14.96
C ASN A 64 -0.40 -13.78 16.04
N GLU A 65 0.77 -14.26 15.59
CA GLU A 65 1.89 -14.74 16.42
C GLU A 65 1.65 -16.09 17.13
N GLU A 66 0.45 -16.67 17.05
CA GLU A 66 0.14 -17.98 17.60
C GLU A 66 0.41 -19.09 16.57
N LYS A 67 1.20 -20.10 16.95
CA LYS A 67 1.44 -21.29 16.11
C LYS A 67 0.17 -22.13 16.02
N ILE A 68 -0.30 -22.38 14.81
CA ILE A 68 -1.52 -23.18 14.57
C ILE A 68 -1.32 -24.22 13.46
N SER A 69 -2.21 -25.23 13.43
CA SER A 69 -2.30 -26.18 12.32
C SER A 69 -2.96 -25.52 11.09
N PHE A 70 -2.84 -26.17 9.93
CA PHE A 70 -3.50 -25.69 8.71
C PHE A 70 -5.03 -25.78 8.83
N ASP A 71 -5.56 -26.84 9.43
CA ASP A 71 -7.01 -27.01 9.58
C ASP A 71 -7.60 -25.91 10.48
N LEU A 72 -6.96 -25.63 11.62
CA LEU A 72 -7.37 -24.55 12.52
C LEU A 72 -7.21 -23.17 11.87
N PHE A 73 -6.20 -22.99 11.00
CA PHE A 73 -6.04 -21.78 10.21
C PHE A 73 -7.24 -21.56 9.27
N GLN A 74 -7.69 -22.62 8.58
CA GLN A 74 -8.84 -22.54 7.68
C GLN A 74 -10.12 -22.16 8.45
N GLU A 75 -10.37 -22.80 9.59
CA GLU A 75 -11.51 -22.50 10.45
C GLU A 75 -11.50 -21.04 10.93
N LYS A 76 -10.36 -20.58 11.48
CA LYS A 76 -10.18 -19.19 11.92
C LYS A 76 -10.42 -18.22 10.76
N LEU A 77 -9.86 -18.49 9.58
CA LEU A 77 -10.00 -17.60 8.43
C LEU A 77 -11.44 -17.49 7.94
N LEU A 78 -12.15 -18.62 7.85
CA LEU A 78 -13.55 -18.67 7.38
C LEU A 78 -14.52 -17.94 8.32
N SER A 79 -14.17 -17.80 9.60
CA SER A 79 -14.95 -17.00 10.56
C SER A 79 -14.86 -15.49 10.36
N LEU A 80 -13.91 -15.02 9.54
CA LEU A 80 -13.64 -13.58 9.35
C LEU A 80 -14.58 -12.95 8.33
N ASP A 81 -14.97 -11.70 8.58
CA ASP A 81 -15.68 -10.88 7.60
C ASP A 81 -14.77 -10.47 6.44
N LYS A 82 -14.93 -11.17 5.31
CA LYS A 82 -14.20 -10.97 4.04
C LYS A 82 -14.20 -9.53 3.53
N LYS A 83 -15.26 -8.75 3.79
CA LYS A 83 -15.36 -7.37 3.28
C LYS A 83 -14.44 -6.41 4.02
N ARG A 84 -14.13 -6.73 5.28
CA ARG A 84 -13.45 -5.85 6.23
C ARG A 84 -12.04 -6.28 6.58
N VAL A 85 -11.73 -7.57 6.45
CA VAL A 85 -10.41 -8.08 6.79
C VAL A 85 -9.41 -7.88 5.66
N VAL A 86 -8.19 -7.52 6.04
CA VAL A 86 -7.02 -7.58 5.17
C VAL A 86 -6.02 -8.54 5.79
N ILE A 87 -5.61 -9.55 5.03
CA ILE A 87 -4.64 -10.55 5.49
C ILE A 87 -3.25 -10.09 5.09
N TYR A 88 -2.38 -9.95 6.08
CA TYR A 88 -0.96 -9.71 5.88
C TYR A 88 -0.22 -11.04 5.92
N LEU A 89 0.12 -11.56 4.74
CA LEU A 89 0.74 -12.87 4.57
C LEU A 89 2.27 -12.71 4.41
N MET A 90 3.03 -13.25 5.35
CA MET A 90 4.48 -13.12 5.41
C MET A 90 5.17 -14.47 5.21
N ASP A 91 6.07 -14.55 4.23
CA ASP A 91 6.88 -15.74 3.98
C ASP A 91 8.28 -15.62 4.59
N TYR A 92 8.63 -16.56 5.45
CA TYR A 92 9.99 -16.79 5.98
C TYR A 92 10.60 -18.11 5.49
N GLY A 93 9.86 -18.89 4.69
CA GLY A 93 10.23 -20.24 4.28
C GLY A 93 10.81 -20.35 2.88
N ALA A 94 11.07 -19.22 2.19
CA ALA A 94 11.52 -19.18 0.80
C ALA A 94 10.61 -19.96 -0.16
N TYR A 95 9.31 -19.62 -0.19
CA TYR A 95 8.28 -20.23 -1.03
C TYR A 95 8.09 -21.73 -0.81
N SER A 96 7.98 -22.15 0.45
CA SER A 96 7.63 -23.54 0.77
C SER A 96 6.25 -23.94 0.21
N ASP A 97 6.03 -25.23 -0.05
CA ASP A 97 4.72 -25.78 -0.46
C ASP A 97 3.59 -25.38 0.50
N LYS A 98 3.92 -25.23 1.78
CA LYS A 98 3.00 -24.79 2.82
C LYS A 98 2.56 -23.34 2.61
N PHE A 99 3.47 -22.45 2.22
CA PHE A 99 3.13 -21.08 1.84
C PHE A 99 2.21 -21.06 0.62
N ILE A 100 2.52 -21.85 -0.41
CA ILE A 100 1.69 -21.95 -1.61
C ILE A 100 0.26 -22.41 -1.26
N LYS A 101 0.14 -23.43 -0.40
CA LYS A 101 -1.18 -23.91 0.08
C LYS A 101 -1.95 -22.84 0.84
N VAL A 102 -1.30 -22.12 1.75
CA VAL A 102 -1.91 -21.02 2.53
C VAL A 102 -2.34 -19.88 1.59
N HIS A 103 -1.45 -19.43 0.71
CA HIS A 103 -1.74 -18.36 -0.23
C HIS A 103 -2.88 -18.71 -1.18
N LYS A 104 -2.88 -19.94 -1.70
CA LYS A 104 -3.97 -20.45 -2.54
C LYS A 104 -5.30 -20.45 -1.79
N PHE A 105 -5.34 -20.99 -0.58
CA PHE A 105 -6.57 -21.02 0.22
C PHE A 105 -7.15 -19.62 0.48
N ILE A 106 -6.28 -18.66 0.79
CA ILE A 106 -6.66 -17.26 1.01
C ILE A 106 -7.26 -16.66 -0.28
N ASN A 107 -6.58 -16.85 -1.42
CA ASN A 107 -7.00 -16.30 -2.70
C ASN A 107 -8.29 -16.94 -3.23
N ASP A 108 -8.41 -18.27 -3.14
CA ASP A 108 -9.60 -19.03 -3.56
C ASP A 108 -10.86 -18.60 -2.77
N ASN A 109 -10.67 -18.09 -1.54
CA ASN A 109 -11.76 -17.57 -0.72
C ASN A 109 -12.07 -16.08 -0.92
N GLY A 110 -11.32 -15.37 -1.77
CA GLY A 110 -11.57 -13.98 -2.14
C GLY A 110 -11.20 -12.95 -1.06
N TYR A 111 -10.28 -13.28 -0.16
CA TYR A 111 -9.80 -12.32 0.83
C TYR A 111 -8.84 -11.29 0.19
N LYS A 112 -8.86 -10.07 0.71
CA LYS A 112 -7.83 -9.07 0.38
C LYS A 112 -6.54 -9.45 1.08
N THR A 113 -5.45 -9.54 0.33
CA THR A 113 -4.16 -10.01 0.86
C THR A 113 -3.02 -9.08 0.46
N VAL A 114 -2.16 -8.79 1.42
CA VAL A 114 -0.87 -8.13 1.20
C VAL A 114 0.20 -9.18 1.48
N VAL A 115 1.00 -9.49 0.46
CA VAL A 115 2.05 -10.51 0.56
C VAL A 115 3.40 -9.82 0.75
N SER A 116 4.18 -10.28 1.71
CA SER A 116 5.56 -9.83 1.94
C SER A 116 6.48 -11.03 2.09
N GLN A 117 7.69 -10.92 1.56
CA GLN A 117 8.71 -11.95 1.67
C GLN A 117 9.87 -11.42 2.51
N LYS A 118 10.31 -12.20 3.48
CA LYS A 118 11.53 -11.94 4.23
C LYS A 118 12.52 -13.06 3.97
N ILE A 119 13.51 -12.77 3.13
CA ILE A 119 14.69 -13.63 2.99
C ILE A 119 15.41 -13.58 4.35
N PRO A 120 15.59 -14.71 5.06
CA PRO A 120 16.35 -14.72 6.30
C PRO A 120 17.74 -14.12 6.01
N ASN A 121 18.18 -13.20 6.87
CA ASN A 121 19.47 -12.50 6.74
C ASN A 121 20.57 -13.49 6.37
N ILE A 122 21.03 -13.44 5.12
CA ILE A 122 22.29 -14.06 4.73
C ILE A 122 23.34 -13.19 5.41
N SER A 123 23.87 -13.64 6.55
CA SER A 123 25.00 -12.95 7.17
C SER A 123 26.23 -13.22 6.30
N TYR A 124 26.62 -12.22 5.50
CA TYR A 124 27.93 -12.22 4.86
C TYR A 124 28.97 -12.05 5.98
N ARG A 125 29.57 -13.15 6.43
CA ARG A 125 30.83 -13.10 7.16
C ARG A 125 31.88 -12.63 6.15
N TYR A 126 32.30 -11.38 6.26
CA TYR A 126 33.52 -10.89 5.62
C TYR A 126 34.74 -11.35 6.40
#